data_AF-A0A7C5NXU3-F1
#
_entry.id   AF-A0A7C5NXU3-F1
#
_cell.length_a   1.000
_cell.length_b   1.000
_cell.length_c   1.000
_cell.angle_alpha   90.00
_cell.angle_beta   90.00
_cell.angle_gamma   90.00
#
_symmetry.space_group_name_H-M   'P 1'
#
loop_
_entity.id
_entity.type
_entity.pdbx_description
1 polymer ?
#
loop_
_entity_poly.entity_id
_entity_poly.type
_entity_poly.pdbx_seq_one_letter_code
_entity_poly.pdbx_strand_id
1 'polypeptide(L)'
;MIALGRALAAEALKLKRTLALRLAFIIPPVIPLLYLVNYWQRGQFILGPIDVNPWLWMTQKVFILWTLFLLPLFIALETAFLGGPEHSSGAWKHLFALPIPRWAIYDAKLLVAKALIAVSTLVLCTSDIVMGLILRTFKPGIGFEAPIPWGRLGAYALRVYLASCLMITIHTWIALRWSNFALALGVGIGATFAGLISTNTRLRGLYP
;
A
#
# COMPACT_ATOMS: atom_id res chain seq x y z
N MET A 1 20.61 8.57 21.68
CA MET A 1 20.82 8.26 20.26
C MET A 1 21.21 6.79 20.00
N ILE A 2 22.09 6.18 20.81
CA ILE A 2 22.54 4.78 20.62
C ILE A 2 21.38 3.75 20.76
N ALA A 3 20.44 3.97 21.67
CA ALA A 3 19.33 3.05 21.91
C ALA A 3 18.35 2.93 20.72
N LEU A 4 17.99 4.05 20.09
CA LEU A 4 17.09 4.07 18.94
C LEU A 4 17.73 3.41 17.70
N GLY A 5 19.02 3.66 17.45
CA GLY A 5 19.74 3.01 16.36
C GLY A 5 19.81 1.48 16.52
N ARG A 6 20.03 1.00 17.76
CA ARG A 6 20.00 -0.45 18.07
C ARG A 6 18.61 -1.06 17.88
N ALA A 7 17.55 -0.37 18.32
CA ALA A 7 16.17 -0.81 18.13
C ALA A 7 15.79 -0.87 16.64
N LEU A 8 16.18 0.14 15.85
CA LEU A 8 15.97 0.16 14.40
C LEU A 8 16.72 -0.97 13.68
N ALA A 9 17.98 -1.23 14.04
CA ALA A 9 18.74 -2.34 13.47
C ALA A 9 18.10 -3.70 13.76
N ALA A 10 17.58 -3.89 14.98
CA ALA A 10 16.87 -5.10 15.36
C ALA A 10 15.57 -5.29 14.55
N GLU A 11 14.76 -4.23 14.40
CA GLU A 11 13.54 -4.28 13.59
C GLU A 11 13.85 -4.50 12.09
N ALA A 12 14.89 -3.87 11.54
CA ALA A 12 15.33 -4.09 10.16
C ALA A 12 15.77 -5.54 9.91
N LEU A 13 16.40 -6.19 10.89
CA LEU A 13 16.78 -7.60 10.81
C LEU A 13 15.54 -8.52 10.83
N LYS A 14 14.53 -8.21 11.66
CA LYS A 14 13.24 -8.92 11.66
C LYS A 14 12.54 -8.80 10.30
N LEU A 15 12.64 -7.63 9.68
CA LEU A 15 12.09 -7.33 8.35
C LEU A 15 12.64 -8.20 7.23
N LYS A 16 13.95 -8.49 7.25
CA LYS A 16 14.56 -9.40 6.26
C LYS A 16 13.99 -10.82 6.33
N ARG A 17 13.50 -11.23 7.50
CA ARG A 17 12.92 -12.56 7.74
C ARG A 17 11.39 -12.57 7.60
N THR A 18 10.73 -11.42 7.54
CA THR A 18 9.27 -11.34 7.41
C THR A 18 8.85 -11.08 5.97
N LEU A 19 7.63 -11.51 5.65
CA LEU A 19 7.04 -11.31 4.33
C LEU A 19 6.71 -9.83 4.04
N ALA A 20 6.68 -8.97 5.06
CA ALA A 20 6.36 -7.55 4.93
C ALA A 20 7.20 -6.84 3.85
N LEU A 21 8.53 -7.03 3.85
CA LEU A 21 9.38 -6.41 2.82
C LEU A 21 9.04 -6.93 1.42
N ARG A 22 8.77 -8.23 1.26
CA ARG A 22 8.40 -8.81 -0.04
C ARG A 22 7.06 -8.26 -0.53
N LEU A 23 6.09 -8.14 0.37
CA LEU A 23 4.76 -7.62 0.05
C LEU A 23 4.80 -6.14 -0.34
N ALA A 24 5.69 -5.35 0.25
CA ALA A 24 5.94 -3.95 -0.15
C ALA A 24 6.39 -3.81 -1.61
N PHE A 25 7.05 -4.81 -2.18
CA PHE A 25 7.39 -4.81 -3.61
C PHE A 25 6.32 -5.45 -4.49
N ILE A 26 5.62 -6.47 -4.00
CA ILE A 26 4.68 -7.27 -4.80
C ILE A 26 3.31 -6.59 -4.94
N ILE A 27 2.80 -5.97 -3.88
CA ILE A 27 1.43 -5.45 -3.84
C ILE A 27 1.26 -4.17 -4.68
N PRO A 28 2.12 -3.14 -4.60
CA PRO A 28 1.91 -1.90 -5.35
C PRO A 28 1.79 -2.06 -6.88
N PRO A 29 2.62 -2.90 -7.55
CA PRO A 29 2.51 -3.11 -9.00
C PRO A 29 1.19 -3.72 -9.48
N VAL A 30 0.39 -4.33 -8.59
CA VAL A 30 -0.88 -4.97 -8.97
C VAL A 30 -1.84 -3.97 -9.61
N ILE A 31 -1.94 -2.74 -9.08
CA ILE A 31 -2.89 -1.75 -9.61
C ILE A 31 -2.48 -1.27 -11.01
N PRO A 32 -1.25 -0.77 -11.24
CA PRO A 32 -0.82 -0.40 -12.59
C PRO A 32 -0.93 -1.55 -13.60
N LEU A 33 -0.66 -2.79 -13.16
CA LEU A 33 -0.80 -3.98 -14.01
C LEU A 33 -2.26 -4.22 -14.41
N LEU A 34 -3.21 -4.07 -13.49
CA LEU A 34 -4.64 -4.19 -13.80
C LEU A 34 -5.07 -3.15 -14.85
N TYR A 35 -4.60 -1.91 -14.73
CA TYR A 35 -4.85 -0.88 -15.73
C TYR A 35 -4.17 -1.21 -17.07
N LEU A 36 -2.92 -1.68 -17.07
CA LEU A 36 -2.23 -2.14 -18.28
C LEU A 36 -3.07 -3.19 -19.03
N VAL A 37 -3.53 -4.24 -18.35
CA VAL A 37 -4.35 -5.30 -18.94
C VAL A 37 -5.66 -4.75 -19.46
N ASN A 38 -6.29 -3.82 -18.73
CA ASN A 38 -7.53 -3.19 -19.16
C ASN A 38 -7.37 -2.40 -20.47
N TYR A 39 -6.33 -1.56 -20.55
CA TYR A 39 -5.99 -0.82 -21.77
C TYR A 39 -5.62 -1.77 -22.92
N TRP A 40 -4.90 -2.85 -22.64
CA TRP A 40 -4.49 -3.84 -23.63
C TRP A 40 -5.68 -4.54 -24.30
N GLN A 41 -6.67 -4.95 -23.50
CA GLN A 41 -7.85 -5.68 -23.98
C GLN A 41 -8.87 -4.77 -24.67
N ARG A 42 -9.08 -3.56 -24.15
CA ARG A 42 -10.21 -2.70 -24.57
C ARG A 42 -9.83 -1.63 -25.58
N GLY A 43 -8.54 -1.36 -25.80
CA GLY A 43 -8.00 -0.51 -26.85
C GLY A 43 -8.32 0.99 -26.76
N GLN A 44 -9.50 1.39 -26.28
CA GLN A 44 -9.99 2.78 -26.32
C GLN A 44 -10.95 3.17 -25.18
N PHE A 45 -11.53 2.22 -24.44
CA PHE A 45 -12.71 2.50 -23.59
C PHE A 45 -12.47 3.36 -22.33
N ILE A 46 -11.25 3.84 -22.12
CA ILE A 46 -10.91 4.76 -21.02
C ILE A 46 -9.88 5.81 -21.46
N LEU A 47 -9.88 6.22 -22.74
CA LEU A 47 -9.54 7.61 -22.99
C LEU A 47 -10.61 8.38 -22.20
N GLY A 48 -10.21 9.21 -21.24
CA GLY A 48 -11.14 10.08 -20.52
C GLY A 48 -11.90 10.99 -21.51
N PRO A 49 -12.59 12.02 -21.03
CA PRO A 49 -13.11 13.05 -21.92
C PRO A 49 -12.07 13.40 -22.99
N ILE A 50 -12.48 13.45 -24.26
CA ILE A 50 -11.66 13.92 -25.37
C ILE A 50 -10.95 15.20 -24.87
N ASP A 51 -9.61 15.23 -24.94
CA ASP A 51 -8.69 16.27 -24.42
C ASP A 51 -7.96 16.01 -23.09
N VAL A 52 -8.19 14.89 -22.39
CA VAL A 52 -7.45 14.59 -21.14
C VAL A 52 -6.18 13.76 -21.42
N ASN A 53 -5.03 14.22 -20.92
CA ASN A 53 -3.75 13.50 -21.00
C ASN A 53 -3.87 12.08 -20.40
N PRO A 54 -3.71 11.00 -21.21
CA PRO A 54 -3.90 9.62 -20.76
C PRO A 54 -2.99 9.19 -19.62
N TRP A 55 -1.75 9.71 -19.57
CA TRP A 55 -0.83 9.46 -18.47
C TRP A 55 -1.43 9.93 -17.15
N LEU A 56 -1.90 11.17 -17.12
CA LEU A 56 -2.50 11.74 -15.92
C LEU A 56 -3.74 10.97 -15.49
N TRP A 57 -4.57 10.58 -16.46
CA TRP A 57 -5.79 9.83 -16.18
C TRP A 57 -5.47 8.47 -15.55
N MET A 58 -4.55 7.71 -16.15
CA MET A 58 -4.10 6.44 -15.58
C MET A 58 -3.51 6.63 -14.19
N THR A 59 -2.54 7.54 -14.03
CA THR A 59 -1.90 7.84 -12.74
C THR A 59 -2.96 8.20 -11.68
N GLN A 60 -3.89 9.10 -11.98
CA GLN A 60 -4.96 9.47 -11.04
C GLN A 60 -5.77 8.26 -10.59
N LYS A 61 -6.18 7.41 -11.53
CA LYS A 61 -6.97 6.21 -11.23
C LYS A 61 -6.20 5.18 -10.41
N VAL A 62 -4.92 4.98 -10.73
CA VAL A 62 -4.01 4.13 -9.95
C VAL A 62 -3.89 4.63 -8.52
N PHE A 63 -3.60 5.93 -8.34
CA PHE A 63 -3.43 6.53 -7.01
C PHE A 63 -4.73 6.58 -6.20
N ILE A 64 -5.89 6.79 -6.84
CA ILE A 64 -7.20 6.74 -6.17
C ILE A 64 -7.45 5.33 -5.64
N LEU A 65 -7.28 4.30 -6.48
CA LEU A 65 -7.50 2.91 -6.06
C LEU A 65 -6.48 2.48 -5.00
N TRP A 66 -5.23 2.93 -5.12
CA TRP A 66 -4.22 2.70 -4.09
C TRP A 66 -4.64 3.34 -2.77
N THR A 67 -4.94 4.63 -2.76
CA THR A 67 -5.15 5.40 -1.52
C THR A 67 -6.44 5.01 -0.81
N LEU A 68 -7.54 4.85 -1.54
CA LEU A 68 -8.85 4.57 -0.93
C LEU A 68 -9.00 3.12 -0.53
N PHE A 69 -8.37 2.20 -1.26
CA PHE A 69 -8.66 0.79 -1.12
C PHE A 69 -7.47 -0.03 -0.62
N LEU A 70 -6.38 -0.06 -1.38
CA LEU A 70 -5.25 -0.97 -1.10
C LEU A 70 -4.35 -0.49 0.04
N LEU A 71 -4.16 0.82 0.20
CA LEU A 71 -3.30 1.41 1.22
C LEU A 71 -3.80 1.14 2.65
N PRO A 72 -5.09 1.30 2.99
CA PRO A 72 -5.64 0.87 4.28
C PRO A 72 -5.36 -0.59 4.62
N LEU A 73 -5.63 -1.48 3.66
CA LEU A 73 -5.40 -2.92 3.78
C LEU A 73 -3.93 -3.24 3.98
N PHE A 74 -3.09 -2.59 3.18
CA PHE A 74 -1.66 -2.78 3.20
C PHE A 74 -1.05 -2.33 4.53
N ILE A 75 -1.43 -1.17 5.06
CA ILE A 75 -1.01 -0.69 6.38
C ILE A 75 -1.47 -1.64 7.49
N ALA A 76 -2.71 -2.11 7.45
CA ALA A 76 -3.22 -3.07 8.44
C ALA A 76 -2.42 -4.38 8.42
N LEU A 77 -2.08 -4.88 7.23
CA LEU A 77 -1.29 -6.09 7.05
C LEU A 77 0.17 -5.89 7.52
N GLU A 78 0.82 -4.78 7.16
CA GLU A 78 2.19 -4.48 7.60
C GLU A 78 2.29 -4.34 9.11
N THR A 79 1.36 -3.62 9.73
CA THR A 79 1.32 -3.47 11.19
C THR A 79 1.06 -4.80 11.89
N ALA A 80 0.31 -5.72 11.26
CA ALA A 80 0.17 -7.11 11.71
C ALA A 80 1.50 -7.86 11.69
N PHE A 81 2.26 -7.77 10.60
CA PHE A 81 3.55 -8.44 10.48
C PHE A 81 4.59 -7.86 11.44
N LEU A 82 4.51 -6.55 11.72
CA LEU A 82 5.41 -5.87 12.65
C LEU A 82 5.08 -6.17 14.11
N GLY A 83 3.81 -6.34 14.49
CA GLY A 83 3.39 -6.58 15.87
C GLY A 83 3.08 -8.04 16.22
N GLY A 84 2.82 -8.87 15.21
CA GLY A 84 2.41 -10.28 15.35
C GLY A 84 3.44 -11.15 16.07
N PRO A 85 4.74 -11.10 15.70
CA PRO A 85 5.77 -11.88 16.38
C PRO A 85 5.88 -11.58 17.86
N GLU A 86 5.68 -10.33 18.30
CA GLU A 86 5.74 -10.00 19.74
C GLU A 86 4.50 -10.47 20.51
N HIS A 87 3.33 -10.48 19.87
CA HIS A 87 2.10 -10.99 20.49
C HIS A 87 2.10 -12.51 20.59
N SER A 88 2.55 -13.23 19.56
CA SER A 88 2.52 -14.70 19.53
C SER A 88 3.56 -15.35 20.44
N SER A 89 4.74 -14.72 20.59
CA SER A 89 5.83 -15.23 21.42
C SER A 89 5.83 -14.71 22.86
N GLY A 90 4.91 -13.78 23.20
CA GLY A 90 4.93 -13.09 24.50
C GLY A 90 6.20 -12.25 24.73
N ALA A 91 6.97 -11.96 23.68
CA ALA A 91 8.29 -11.32 23.76
C ALA A 91 8.26 -9.89 24.33
N TRP A 92 7.08 -9.27 24.45
CA TRP A 92 6.90 -7.96 25.10
C TRP A 92 7.54 -7.89 26.49
N LYS A 93 7.43 -8.94 27.31
CA LYS A 93 8.04 -8.98 28.65
C LYS A 93 9.55 -8.97 28.58
N HIS A 94 10.13 -9.74 27.66
CA HIS A 94 11.58 -9.75 27.43
C HIS A 94 12.07 -8.41 26.89
N LEU A 95 11.35 -7.84 25.93
CA LEU A 95 11.69 -6.56 25.29
C LEU A 95 11.73 -5.40 26.29
N PHE A 96 10.82 -5.39 27.27
CA PHE A 96 10.80 -4.39 28.34
C PHE A 96 11.75 -4.68 29.50
N ALA A 97 12.34 -5.86 29.57
CA ALA A 97 13.40 -6.19 30.52
C ALA A 97 14.78 -5.73 30.03
N LEU A 98 14.95 -5.45 28.72
CA LEU A 98 16.18 -4.85 28.22
C LEU A 98 16.34 -3.42 28.76
N PRO A 99 17.59 -2.96 28.96
CA PRO A 99 17.90 -1.59 29.39
C PRO A 99 17.74 -0.60 28.22
N ILE A 100 16.59 -0.63 27.55
CA ILE A 100 16.22 0.21 26.42
C ILE A 100 14.93 0.94 26.81
N PRO A 101 14.86 2.27 26.62
CA PRO A 101 13.65 3.01 26.95
C PRO A 101 12.49 2.61 26.03
N ARG A 102 11.28 2.53 26.60
CA ARG A 102 10.08 2.08 25.89
C ARG A 102 9.77 2.90 24.64
N TRP A 103 9.97 4.22 24.70
CA TRP A 103 9.72 5.12 23.57
C TRP A 103 10.57 4.75 22.34
N ALA A 104 11.82 4.32 22.53
CA ALA A 104 12.71 3.98 21.43
C ALA A 104 12.25 2.72 20.67
N ILE A 105 11.56 1.80 21.34
CA ILE A 105 10.98 0.61 20.72
C ILE A 105 9.77 0.99 19.86
N TYR A 106 8.88 1.84 20.40
CA TYR A 106 7.70 2.31 19.68
C TYR A 106 8.08 3.15 18.46
N ASP A 107 9.03 4.07 18.61
CA ASP A 107 9.51 4.92 17.52
C ASP A 107 10.22 4.10 16.44
N ALA A 108 11.02 3.10 16.82
CA ALA A 108 11.66 2.22 15.86
C ALA A 108 10.63 1.49 14.98
N LYS A 109 9.59 0.91 15.59
CA LYS A 109 8.51 0.25 14.84
C LYS A 109 7.76 1.20 13.93
N LEU A 110 7.44 2.40 14.42
CA LEU A 110 6.73 3.41 13.63
C LEU A 110 7.57 3.89 12.44
N LEU A 111 8.85 4.16 12.64
CA LEU A 111 9.76 4.58 11.58
C LEU A 111 9.93 3.49 10.52
N VAL A 112 10.01 2.24 10.96
CA VAL A 112 10.08 1.09 10.06
C VAL A 112 8.81 0.95 9.21
N ALA A 113 7.62 1.07 9.81
CA ALA A 113 6.36 1.07 9.08
C ALA A 113 6.27 2.23 8.07
N LYS A 114 6.68 3.43 8.48
CA LYS A 114 6.74 4.61 7.58
C LYS A 114 7.73 4.40 6.43
N ALA A 115 8.87 3.76 6.68
CA ALA A 115 9.86 3.47 5.65
C ALA A 115 9.34 2.44 4.64
N LEU A 116 8.65 1.40 5.11
CA LEU A 116 8.00 0.42 4.25
C LEU A 116 6.98 1.05 3.30
N ILE A 117 6.10 1.91 3.83
CA ILE A 117 5.10 2.61 3.01
C ILE A 117 5.76 3.59 2.02
N ALA A 118 6.88 4.23 2.41
CA ALA A 118 7.67 5.04 1.49
C ALA A 118 8.18 4.20 0.31
N VAL A 119 8.76 3.03 0.59
CA VAL A 119 9.22 2.08 -0.44
C VAL A 119 8.06 1.64 -1.32
N SER A 120 6.93 1.22 -0.74
CA SER A 120 5.74 0.81 -1.49
C SER A 120 5.21 1.93 -2.41
N THR A 121 5.21 3.18 -1.94
CA THR A 121 4.79 4.34 -2.73
C THR A 121 5.75 4.62 -3.88
N LEU A 122 7.07 4.48 -3.66
CA LEU A 122 8.07 4.58 -4.72
C LEU A 122 7.90 3.47 -5.76
N VAL A 123 7.71 2.23 -5.31
CA VAL A 123 7.46 1.08 -6.20
C VAL A 123 6.19 1.30 -7.03
N LEU A 124 5.12 1.84 -6.43
CA LEU A 124 3.91 2.22 -7.15
C LEU A 124 4.20 3.24 -8.25
N CYS A 125 4.96 4.30 -7.94
CA CYS A 125 5.32 5.34 -8.91
C CYS A 125 6.15 4.75 -10.06
N THR A 126 7.16 3.95 -9.75
CA THR A 126 8.02 3.34 -10.77
C THR A 126 7.24 2.35 -11.63
N SER A 127 6.34 1.57 -11.03
CA SER A 127 5.51 0.62 -11.78
C SER A 127 4.49 1.32 -12.65
N ASP A 128 3.85 2.40 -12.19
CA ASP A 128 2.96 3.23 -13.02
C ASP A 128 3.68 3.75 -14.28
N ILE A 129 4.89 4.28 -14.11
CA ILE A 129 5.73 4.75 -15.23
C ILE A 129 6.09 3.60 -16.18
N VAL A 130 6.56 2.46 -15.65
CA VAL A 130 6.95 1.29 -16.46
C VAL A 130 5.76 0.78 -17.27
N MET A 131 4.58 0.65 -16.65
CA MET A 131 3.38 0.18 -17.35
C MET A 131 2.93 1.16 -18.44
N GLY A 132 3.01 2.48 -18.18
CA GLY A 132 2.74 3.50 -19.20
C GLY A 132 3.75 3.47 -20.36
N LEU A 133 5.02 3.19 -20.09
CA LEU A 133 6.06 3.03 -21.14
C LEU A 133 5.86 1.76 -21.98
N ILE A 134 5.39 0.68 -21.37
CA ILE A 134 4.99 -0.54 -22.09
C ILE A 134 3.83 -0.22 -23.04
N LEU A 135 2.80 0.49 -22.56
CA LEU A 135 1.68 0.94 -23.40
C LEU A 135 2.14 1.81 -24.57
N ARG A 136 3.03 2.76 -24.32
CA ARG A 136 3.60 3.62 -25.36
C ARG A 136 4.33 2.83 -26.45
N THR A 137 5.09 1.81 -26.08
CA THR A 137 5.93 1.04 -27.02
C THR A 137 5.12 0.03 -27.84
N PHE A 138 4.19 -0.69 -27.19
CA PHE A 138 3.48 -1.80 -27.82
C PHE A 138 2.13 -1.42 -28.44
N LYS A 139 1.56 -0.27 -28.09
CA LYS A 139 0.28 0.24 -28.61
C LYS A 139 0.39 1.73 -28.97
N PRO A 140 1.15 2.11 -30.01
CA PRO A 140 1.17 3.51 -30.46
C PRO A 140 -0.23 3.98 -30.89
N GLY A 141 -0.57 5.26 -30.66
CA GLY A 141 -1.89 5.83 -30.99
C GLY A 141 -2.92 5.93 -29.85
N ILE A 142 -2.64 5.42 -28.64
CA ILE A 142 -3.50 5.58 -27.45
C ILE A 142 -3.22 6.85 -26.64
N GLY A 143 -2.40 7.78 -27.16
CA GLY A 143 -2.10 9.07 -26.54
C GLY A 143 -1.04 9.06 -25.42
N PHE A 144 -0.39 7.92 -25.16
CA PHE A 144 0.78 7.82 -24.27
C PHE A 144 2.09 8.38 -24.90
N GLU A 145 2.01 8.93 -26.11
CA GLU A 145 3.08 9.69 -26.77
C GLU A 145 3.29 11.07 -26.13
N ALA A 146 2.30 11.57 -25.40
CA ALA A 146 2.38 12.80 -24.63
C ALA A 146 3.51 12.73 -23.56
N PRO A 147 4.08 13.89 -23.17
CA PRO A 147 5.13 13.93 -22.15
C PRO A 147 4.63 13.44 -20.80
N ILE A 148 5.49 12.69 -20.10
CA ILE A 148 5.21 12.17 -18.76
C ILE A 148 5.07 13.36 -17.78
N PRO A 149 3.97 13.45 -17.01
CA PRO A 149 3.73 14.57 -16.09
C PRO A 149 4.48 14.37 -14.75
N TRP A 150 5.82 14.41 -14.78
CA TRP A 150 6.69 14.18 -13.62
C TRP A 150 6.30 14.98 -12.37
N GLY A 151 5.98 16.28 -12.54
CA GLY A 151 5.59 17.14 -11.43
C GLY A 151 4.30 16.70 -10.75
N ARG A 152 3.31 16.22 -11.51
CA ARG A 152 2.03 15.73 -10.95
C ARG A 152 2.21 14.36 -10.30
N LEU A 153 3.00 13.47 -10.90
CA LEU A 153 3.36 12.19 -10.33
C LEU A 153 4.03 12.35 -8.95
N GLY A 154 5.05 13.20 -8.88
CA GLY A 154 5.73 13.51 -7.61
C GLY A 154 4.80 14.13 -6.57
N ALA A 155 3.91 15.05 -7.00
CA ALA A 155 2.92 15.64 -6.10
C ALA A 155 1.92 14.60 -5.56
N TYR A 156 1.45 13.66 -6.39
CA TYR A 156 0.57 12.57 -5.93
C TYR A 156 1.30 11.66 -4.95
N ALA A 157 2.51 11.23 -5.27
CA ALA A 157 3.33 10.39 -4.39
C ALA A 157 3.54 11.03 -3.02
N LEU A 158 3.91 12.31 -2.99
CA LEU A 158 4.15 13.05 -1.76
C LEU A 158 2.86 13.22 -0.94
N ARG A 159 1.76 13.61 -1.56
CA ARG A 159 0.46 13.78 -0.87
C ARG A 159 -0.01 12.47 -0.25
N VAL A 160 0.13 11.37 -0.98
CA VAL A 160 -0.27 10.03 -0.53
C VAL A 160 0.64 9.56 0.59
N TYR A 161 1.95 9.78 0.48
CA TYR A 161 2.88 9.46 1.56
C TYR A 161 2.56 10.25 2.84
N LEU A 162 2.34 11.56 2.74
CA LEU A 162 1.99 12.41 3.89
C LEU A 162 0.65 12.00 4.52
N ALA A 163 -0.37 11.72 3.71
CA ALA A 163 -1.66 11.23 4.19
C ALA A 163 -1.50 9.87 4.90
N SER A 164 -0.69 8.98 4.34
CA SER A 164 -0.43 7.66 4.92
C SER A 164 0.30 7.74 6.26
N CYS A 165 1.15 8.74 6.49
CA CYS A 165 1.88 8.90 7.75
C CYS A 165 0.96 8.99 8.98
N LEU A 166 -0.15 9.73 8.86
CA LEU A 166 -1.16 9.82 9.92
C LEU A 166 -1.84 8.46 10.12
N MET A 167 -2.24 7.83 9.02
CA MET A 167 -2.93 6.55 9.05
C MET A 167 -2.10 5.42 9.65
N ILE A 168 -0.81 5.32 9.27
CA ILE A 168 0.16 4.36 9.81
C ILE A 168 0.31 4.57 11.31
N THR A 169 0.38 5.82 11.77
CA THR A 169 0.55 6.12 13.20
C THR A 169 -0.63 5.58 14.02
N ILE A 170 -1.85 5.81 13.54
CA ILE A 170 -3.07 5.30 14.19
C ILE A 170 -3.11 3.76 14.15
N HIS A 171 -2.89 3.16 12.98
CA HIS A 171 -2.95 1.70 12.84
C HIS A 171 -1.88 0.98 13.65
N THR A 172 -0.65 1.51 13.68
CA THR A 172 0.44 0.96 14.48
C THR A 172 0.09 1.03 15.96
N TRP A 173 -0.46 2.15 16.44
CA TRP A 173 -0.87 2.27 17.84
C TRP A 173 -1.92 1.23 18.23
N ILE A 174 -2.94 1.02 17.39
CA ILE A 174 -3.99 0.04 17.62
C ILE A 174 -3.41 -1.39 17.56
N ALA A 175 -2.60 -1.71 16.54
CA ALA A 175 -1.99 -3.03 16.36
C ALA A 175 -1.06 -3.44 17.52
N LEU A 176 -0.39 -2.47 18.16
CA LEU A 176 0.45 -2.76 19.32
C LEU A 176 -0.35 -3.00 20.61
N ARG A 177 -1.63 -2.60 20.64
CA ARG A 177 -2.51 -2.76 21.80
C ARG A 177 -3.39 -4.01 21.70
N TRP A 178 -3.70 -4.46 20.48
CA TRP A 178 -4.56 -5.62 20.23
C TRP A 178 -3.94 -6.60 19.22
N SER A 179 -3.72 -7.85 19.65
CA SER A 179 -3.15 -8.93 18.82
C SER A 179 -3.97 -9.30 17.58
N ASN A 180 -5.30 -9.14 17.65
CA ASN A 180 -6.22 -9.61 16.61
C ASN A 180 -6.71 -8.49 15.67
N PHE A 181 -6.21 -7.27 15.82
CA PHE A 181 -6.70 -6.11 15.09
C PHE A 181 -6.60 -6.26 13.57
N ALA A 182 -5.47 -6.75 13.07
CA ALA A 182 -5.26 -6.94 11.64
C ALA A 182 -6.20 -8.00 11.03
N LEU A 183 -6.51 -9.04 11.80
CA LEU A 183 -7.42 -10.10 11.37
C LEU A 183 -8.86 -9.56 11.28
N ALA A 184 -9.28 -8.74 12.25
CA ALA A 184 -10.57 -8.07 12.23
C ALA A 184 -10.72 -7.09 11.04
N LEU A 185 -9.68 -6.32 10.74
CA LEU A 185 -9.65 -5.41 9.59
C LEU A 185 -9.71 -6.17 8.26
N GLY A 186 -8.91 -7.25 8.12
CA GLY A 186 -8.93 -8.11 6.94
C GLY A 186 -10.30 -8.74 6.70
N VAL A 187 -10.96 -9.21 7.76
CA VAL A 187 -12.31 -9.80 7.68
C VAL A 187 -13.36 -8.76 7.29
N GLY A 188 -13.36 -7.57 7.91
CA GLY A 188 -14.32 -6.51 7.59
C GLY A 188 -14.24 -6.05 6.13
N ILE A 189 -13.03 -5.96 5.59
CA ILE A 189 -12.83 -5.56 4.20
C ILE A 189 -13.12 -6.71 3.24
N GLY A 190 -12.75 -7.95 3.58
CA GLY A 190 -13.14 -9.14 2.84
C GLY A 190 -14.67 -9.27 2.72
N ALA A 191 -15.39 -9.01 3.82
CA ALA A 191 -16.85 -8.97 3.84
C ALA A 191 -17.42 -7.86 2.93
N THR A 192 -16.80 -6.68 2.93
CA THR A 192 -17.20 -5.57 2.04
C THR A 192 -17.03 -5.94 0.57
N PHE A 193 -15.95 -6.65 0.22
CA PHE A 193 -15.71 -7.16 -1.13
C PHE A 193 -16.69 -8.24 -1.53
N ALA A 194 -16.95 -9.20 -0.64
CA ALA A 194 -17.98 -10.21 -0.86
C ALA A 194 -19.35 -9.56 -1.11
N GLY A 195 -19.71 -8.53 -0.34
CA GLY A 195 -20.93 -7.74 -0.55
C GLY A 195 -20.96 -7.00 -1.90
N LEU A 196 -19.86 -6.38 -2.31
CA LEU A 196 -19.78 -5.67 -3.59
C LEU A 196 -19.86 -6.62 -4.81
N ILE A 197 -19.25 -7.80 -4.70
CA ILE A 197 -19.36 -8.85 -5.72
C ILE A 197 -20.79 -9.41 -5.76
N SER A 198 -21.41 -9.64 -4.60
CA SER A 198 -22.80 -10.11 -4.49
C SER A 198 -23.79 -9.13 -5.09
N THR A 199 -23.53 -7.83 -5.01
CA THR A 199 -24.40 -6.79 -5.60
C THR A 199 -24.18 -6.59 -7.10
N ASN A 200 -23.00 -6.94 -7.62
CA ASN A 200 -22.67 -6.82 -9.05
C ASN A 200 -23.03 -8.07 -9.88
N THR A 201 -23.14 -9.24 -9.26
CA THR A 201 -23.59 -10.47 -9.94
C THR A 201 -25.10 -10.45 -10.22
N ARG A 202 -25.56 -11.23 -11.20
CA ARG A 202 -26.99 -11.42 -11.59
C ARG A 202 -27.89 -12.01 -10.46
N LEU A 203 -27.46 -11.96 -9.20
CA LEU A 203 -28.20 -12.38 -8.01
C LEU A 203 -29.01 -11.22 -7.38
N ARG A 204 -29.30 -10.17 -8.16
CA ARG A 204 -30.22 -9.08 -7.80
C ARG A 204 -31.65 -9.54 -7.44
N GLY A 205 -32.00 -10.80 -7.67
CA GLY A 205 -33.35 -11.34 -7.44
C GLY A 205 -33.59 -12.03 -6.10
N LEU A 206 -32.59 -12.17 -5.22
CA LEU A 206 -32.71 -12.96 -3.98
C LEU A 206 -32.67 -12.14 -2.67
N TYR A 207 -32.58 -10.82 -2.74
CA TYR A 207 -32.79 -9.92 -1.59
C TYR A 207 -33.62 -8.71 -2.03
N PRO A 208 -34.57 -8.22 -1.20
CA PRO A 208 -35.30 -6.98 -1.46
C PRO A 208 -34.37 -5.76 -1.47
#